data_AF-A0AAJ0HVL8-F1
#
_entry.id   AF-A0AAJ0HVL8-F1
#
_cell.length_a   1.000
_cell.length_b   1.000
_cell.length_c   1.000
_cell.angle_alpha   90.00
_cell.angle_beta   90.00
_cell.angle_gamma   90.00
#
_symmetry.space_group_name_H-M   'P 1'
#
loop_
_entity.id
_entity.type
_entity.pdbx_description
1 polymer ?
#
loop_
_entity_poly.entity_id
_entity_poly.type
_entity_poly.pdbx_seq_one_letter_code
_entity_poly.pdbx_strand_id
1 'polypeptide(L)'
;MSSLSASSCRSRFLGADWARSLGCNPISFVRHAVGALLAQRVAGILGGFEDARKLVIFQVPNGPLSVELKNLGLNFFVNANGLLECRELGAEVNPDQEAGTLYGFRSGLVLRAVGAGGNQQQRCILTPLGAVSWTREDFHVSVRITSADHYGRFDIDQVLGQLTCAPEPELLYTKALLHALTSFALPDGLTRRTGAEESLRTLESGRGQPW
;
A
#
# COMPACT_ATOMS: atom_id res chain seq x y z
N MET A 1 -23.24 -6.36 -50.25
CA MET A 1 -21.81 -6.28 -50.65
C MET A 1 -21.22 -5.14 -49.84
N SER A 2 -20.43 -5.30 -48.78
CA SER A 2 -19.65 -6.44 -48.30
C SER A 2 -19.49 -6.29 -46.78
N SER A 3 -19.75 -7.36 -46.04
CA SER A 3 -19.49 -7.51 -44.61
C SER A 3 -18.01 -7.80 -44.36
N LEU A 4 -17.40 -7.14 -43.38
CA LEU A 4 -16.12 -7.56 -42.82
C LEU A 4 -16.28 -7.87 -41.33
N SER A 5 -15.94 -9.11 -41.01
CA SER A 5 -15.89 -9.77 -39.71
C SER A 5 -14.43 -9.88 -39.30
N ALA A 6 -14.12 -9.59 -38.02
CA ALA A 6 -12.93 -10.02 -37.28
C ALA A 6 -13.05 -9.47 -35.84
N SER A 7 -12.67 -10.12 -34.76
CA SER A 7 -12.26 -11.49 -34.46
C SER A 7 -12.16 -11.55 -32.94
N SER A 8 -12.78 -12.57 -32.34
CA SER A 8 -12.82 -12.83 -30.91
C SER A 8 -11.42 -13.22 -30.39
N CYS A 9 -10.84 -12.40 -29.53
CA CYS A 9 -9.62 -12.74 -28.80
C CYS A 9 -10.00 -13.55 -27.54
N ARG A 10 -10.20 -14.86 -27.70
CA ARG A 10 -10.27 -15.81 -26.58
C ARG A 10 -8.85 -16.16 -26.16
N SER A 11 -8.41 -15.67 -25.01
CA SER A 11 -7.25 -16.23 -24.32
C SER A 11 -7.56 -17.66 -23.91
N ARG A 12 -7.00 -18.61 -24.67
CA ARG A 12 -6.89 -20.01 -24.27
C ARG A 12 -5.90 -20.09 -23.10
N PHE A 13 -6.39 -20.02 -21.87
CA PHE A 13 -5.65 -20.60 -20.74
C PHE A 13 -5.90 -22.11 -20.75
N LEU A 14 -4.80 -22.84 -20.91
CA LEU A 14 -4.71 -24.28 -20.93
C LEU A 14 -5.25 -24.91 -19.63
N GLY A 15 -6.11 -25.91 -19.80
CA GLY A 15 -6.11 -27.14 -19.02
C GLY A 15 -6.53 -27.06 -17.55
N ALA A 16 -7.83 -27.11 -17.30
CA ALA A 16 -8.41 -27.48 -16.01
C ALA A 16 -8.31 -29.00 -15.74
N ASP A 17 -7.09 -29.58 -15.78
CA ASP A 17 -6.88 -31.03 -15.69
C ASP A 17 -5.88 -31.49 -14.61
N TRP A 18 -5.54 -30.61 -13.64
CA TRP A 18 -4.71 -31.03 -12.50
C TRP A 18 -5.53 -31.68 -11.35
N ALA A 19 -6.84 -31.49 -11.32
CA ALA A 19 -7.70 -31.83 -10.17
C ALA A 19 -8.08 -33.33 -10.05
N ARG A 20 -7.69 -34.20 -11.00
CA ARG A 20 -7.97 -35.65 -10.93
C ARG A 20 -6.81 -36.49 -10.38
N SER A 21 -5.61 -35.93 -10.24
CA SER A 21 -4.42 -36.69 -9.81
C SER A 21 -4.21 -36.74 -8.29
N LEU A 22 -4.95 -35.94 -7.52
CA LEU A 22 -4.88 -35.92 -6.07
C LEU A 22 -6.28 -36.28 -5.57
N GLY A 23 -6.41 -37.42 -4.89
CA GLY A 23 -7.67 -37.90 -4.30
C GLY A 23 -8.18 -36.97 -3.19
N CYS A 24 -8.59 -35.76 -3.55
CA CYS A 24 -9.04 -34.72 -2.66
C CYS A 24 -10.57 -34.66 -2.64
N ASN A 25 -11.14 -34.73 -1.43
CA ASN A 25 -12.57 -34.57 -1.20
C ASN A 25 -13.06 -33.17 -1.66
N PRO A 26 -14.33 -33.02 -2.09
CA PRO A 26 -14.87 -31.75 -2.58
C PRO A 26 -14.75 -30.58 -1.58
N ILE A 27 -14.71 -30.89 -0.28
CA ILE A 27 -14.58 -29.91 0.81
C ILE A 27 -13.18 -29.28 0.85
N SER A 28 -12.12 -30.01 0.50
CA SER A 28 -10.76 -29.44 0.44
C SER A 28 -10.55 -28.57 -0.80
N PHE A 29 -11.24 -28.87 -1.91
CA PHE A 29 -11.18 -28.08 -3.15
C PHE A 29 -11.71 -26.65 -2.96
N VAL A 30 -12.84 -26.48 -2.26
CA VAL A 30 -13.38 -25.15 -1.93
C VAL A 30 -12.41 -24.38 -1.04
N ARG A 31 -11.77 -25.06 -0.07
CA ARG A 31 -10.75 -24.45 0.80
C ARG A 31 -9.53 -23.94 0.04
N HIS A 32 -9.05 -24.68 -0.97
CA HIS A 32 -7.94 -24.25 -1.83
C HIS A 32 -8.31 -23.08 -2.76
N ALA A 33 -9.51 -23.08 -3.34
CA ALA A 33 -9.97 -22.00 -4.21
C ALA A 33 -10.22 -20.69 -3.44
N VAL A 34 -10.81 -20.77 -2.24
CA VAL A 34 -11.02 -19.61 -1.35
C VAL A 34 -9.69 -19.04 -0.85
N GLY A 35 -8.73 -19.91 -0.52
CA GLY A 35 -7.37 -19.49 -0.14
C GLY A 35 -6.66 -18.71 -1.24
N ALA A 36 -6.79 -19.15 -2.50
CA ALA A 36 -6.19 -18.46 -3.65
C ALA A 36 -6.79 -17.06 -3.88
N LEU A 37 -8.11 -16.91 -3.75
CA LEU A 37 -8.78 -15.62 -3.91
C LEU A 37 -8.40 -14.62 -2.80
N LEU A 38 -8.31 -15.09 -1.56
CA LEU A 38 -7.87 -14.26 -0.44
C LEU A 38 -6.41 -13.82 -0.60
N ALA A 39 -5.53 -14.74 -1.01
CA ALA A 39 -4.14 -14.42 -1.29
C ALA A 39 -4.00 -13.36 -2.40
N GLN A 40 -4.79 -13.47 -3.47
CA GLN A 40 -4.84 -12.46 -4.53
C GLN A 40 -5.31 -11.09 -4.03
N ARG A 41 -6.33 -11.06 -3.15
CA ARG A 41 -6.79 -9.80 -2.54
C ARG A 41 -5.72 -9.15 -1.69
N VAL A 42 -5.04 -9.93 -0.84
CA VAL A 42 -3.96 -9.39 0.00
C VAL A 42 -2.78 -8.90 -0.85
N ALA A 43 -2.39 -9.66 -1.88
CA ALA A 43 -1.37 -9.23 -2.82
C ALA A 43 -1.79 -7.94 -3.58
N GLY A 44 -3.09 -7.76 -3.85
CA GLY A 44 -3.61 -6.51 -4.43
C GLY A 44 -3.52 -5.32 -3.49
N ILE A 45 -3.83 -5.50 -2.20
CA ILE A 45 -3.72 -4.46 -1.17
C ILE A 45 -2.27 -4.02 -0.98
N LEU A 46 -1.35 -4.99 -0.91
CA LEU A 46 0.07 -4.74 -0.64
C LEU A 46 0.90 -4.47 -1.91
N GLY A 47 0.35 -4.71 -3.11
CA GLY A 47 1.11 -4.72 -4.36
C GLY A 47 1.67 -3.38 -4.80
N GLY A 48 1.16 -2.26 -4.26
CA GLY A 48 1.77 -0.94 -4.42
C GLY A 48 2.97 -0.71 -3.49
N PHE A 49 2.89 -1.28 -2.29
CA PHE A 49 3.84 -1.10 -1.18
C PHE A 49 5.04 -2.04 -1.29
N GLU A 50 4.83 -3.30 -1.69
CA GLU A 50 5.87 -4.32 -1.87
C GLU A 50 5.62 -5.12 -3.16
N ASP A 51 6.68 -5.64 -3.79
CA ASP A 51 6.53 -6.52 -4.95
C ASP A 51 5.83 -7.83 -4.53
N ALA A 52 4.78 -8.21 -5.27
CA ALA A 52 4.03 -9.45 -5.03
C ALA A 52 4.93 -10.71 -4.97
N ARG A 53 6.08 -10.71 -5.65
CA ARG A 53 7.07 -11.80 -5.64
C ARG A 53 7.82 -11.93 -4.32
N LYS A 54 7.82 -10.86 -3.51
CA LYS A 54 8.50 -10.79 -2.21
C LYS A 54 7.53 -10.98 -1.05
N LEU A 55 6.23 -11.10 -1.32
CA LEU A 55 5.22 -11.44 -0.32
C LEU A 55 5.26 -12.95 -0.03
N VAL A 56 5.34 -13.29 1.25
CA VAL A 56 5.18 -14.69 1.69
C VAL A 56 3.83 -14.81 2.40
N ILE A 57 2.86 -15.41 1.71
CA ILE A 57 1.51 -15.61 2.22
C ILE A 57 1.38 -17.06 2.69
N PHE A 58 0.97 -17.26 3.95
CA PHE A 58 0.71 -18.59 4.49
C PHE A 58 -0.40 -18.57 5.53
N GLN A 59 -0.96 -19.74 5.80
CA GLN A 59 -1.94 -19.94 6.86
C GLN A 59 -1.59 -21.20 7.63
N VAL A 60 -1.38 -21.06 8.94
CA VAL A 60 -1.20 -22.21 9.83
C VAL A 60 -2.54 -22.92 10.06
N PRO A 61 -2.56 -24.24 10.35
CA PRO A 61 -3.81 -24.95 10.64
C PRO A 61 -4.62 -24.26 11.74
N ASN A 62 -5.87 -23.92 11.44
CA ASN A 62 -6.79 -23.20 12.33
C ASN A 62 -6.34 -21.78 12.76
N GLY A 63 -5.31 -21.22 12.13
CA GLY A 63 -4.85 -19.85 12.38
C GLY A 63 -5.31 -18.84 11.32
N PRO A 64 -5.08 -17.54 11.56
CA PRO A 64 -5.35 -16.50 10.59
C PRO A 64 -4.40 -16.60 9.39
N LEU A 65 -4.86 -16.09 8.25
CA LEU A 65 -3.98 -15.84 7.10
C LEU A 65 -2.91 -14.82 7.52
N SER A 66 -1.65 -15.17 7.32
CA SER A 66 -0.49 -14.34 7.66
C SER A 66 0.31 -14.01 6.40
N VAL A 67 0.86 -12.80 6.35
CA VAL A 67 1.66 -12.30 5.23
C VAL A 67 2.92 -11.65 5.76
N GLU A 68 4.07 -12.11 5.29
CA GLU A 68 5.37 -11.55 5.63
C GLU A 68 5.93 -10.75 4.46
N LEU A 69 6.38 -9.53 4.76
CA LEU A 69 7.15 -8.66 3.86
C LEU A 69 8.58 -8.69 4.38
N LYS A 70 9.32 -9.73 4.01
CA LYS A 70 10.65 -10.03 4.58
C LYS A 70 11.64 -8.87 4.40
N ASN A 71 11.58 -8.21 3.25
CA ASN A 71 12.44 -7.07 2.94
C ASN A 71 12.23 -5.90 3.89
N LEU A 72 11.00 -5.68 4.36
CA LEU A 72 10.65 -4.54 5.21
C LEU A 72 10.53 -4.92 6.68
N GLY A 73 10.72 -6.19 7.02
CA GLY A 73 10.55 -6.70 8.39
C GLY A 73 9.13 -6.55 8.94
N LEU A 74 8.12 -6.54 8.07
CA LEU A 74 6.71 -6.35 8.45
C LEU A 74 5.93 -7.66 8.35
N ASN A 75 5.12 -7.94 9.37
CA ASN A 75 4.27 -9.12 9.43
C ASN A 75 2.82 -8.71 9.62
N PHE A 76 1.99 -9.07 8.64
CA PHE A 76 0.56 -8.86 8.65
C PHE A 76 -0.19 -10.15 8.95
N PHE A 77 -1.36 -10.03 9.57
CA PHE A 77 -2.29 -11.13 9.74
C PHE A 77 -3.72 -10.63 9.62
N VAL A 78 -4.64 -11.50 9.20
CA VAL A 78 -6.06 -11.16 9.20
C VAL A 78 -6.60 -11.24 10.62
N ASN A 79 -7.07 -10.10 11.16
CA ASN A 79 -7.62 -10.01 12.50
C ASN A 79 -9.08 -10.47 12.58
N ALA A 80 -9.68 -10.42 13.78
CA ALA A 80 -11.06 -10.85 14.01
C ALA A 80 -12.10 -10.03 13.22
N ASN A 81 -11.76 -8.80 12.81
CA ASN A 81 -12.60 -7.93 11.98
C ASN A 81 -12.45 -8.21 10.48
N GLY A 82 -11.60 -9.19 10.10
CA GLY A 82 -11.32 -9.50 8.70
C GLY A 82 -10.39 -8.50 8.01
N LEU A 83 -9.67 -7.67 8.77
CA LEU A 83 -8.74 -6.67 8.26
C LEU A 83 -7.29 -7.13 8.43
N LEU A 84 -6.40 -6.62 7.59
CA LEU A 84 -4.96 -6.89 7.70
C LEU A 84 -4.37 -6.03 8.80
N GLU A 85 -3.88 -6.66 9.85
CA GLU A 85 -3.23 -6.03 10.99
C GLU A 85 -1.74 -6.30 10.97
N CYS A 86 -0.94 -5.24 11.12
CA CYS A 86 0.51 -5.29 11.23
C CYS A 86 0.90 -5.50 12.70
N ARG A 87 1.66 -6.57 12.98
CA ARG A 87 2.07 -6.94 14.34
C ARG A 87 3.02 -5.93 14.95
N GLU A 88 3.99 -5.45 14.18
CA GLU A 88 5.06 -4.57 14.64
C GLU A 88 4.53 -3.19 15.04
N LEU A 89 3.44 -2.75 14.40
CA LEU A 89 2.90 -1.40 14.55
C LEU A 89 1.61 -1.34 15.38
N GLY A 90 1.00 -2.48 15.71
CA GLY A 90 -0.31 -2.51 16.38
C GLY A 90 -1.39 -1.75 15.61
N ALA A 91 -1.33 -1.81 14.29
CA ALA A 91 -2.15 -1.01 13.40
C ALA A 91 -2.68 -1.87 12.24
N GLU A 92 -3.90 -1.59 11.81
CA GLU A 92 -4.55 -2.29 10.69
C GLU A 92 -4.60 -1.43 9.44
N VAL A 93 -4.58 -2.09 8.29
CA VAL A 93 -4.78 -1.44 6.99
C VAL A 93 -6.14 -0.78 6.99
N ASN A 94 -6.15 0.54 6.79
CA ASN A 94 -7.39 1.29 6.77
C ASN A 94 -8.19 0.88 5.53
N PRO A 95 -9.47 0.49 5.65
CA PRO A 95 -10.30 0.22 4.48
C PRO A 95 -10.39 1.42 3.53
N ASP A 96 -10.29 2.63 4.09
CA ASP A 96 -10.14 3.88 3.35
C ASP A 96 -8.64 4.24 3.19
N GLN A 97 -8.14 4.14 1.97
CA GLN A 97 -6.74 4.48 1.65
C GLN A 97 -6.55 5.98 1.33
N GLU A 98 -7.57 6.83 1.51
CA GLU A 98 -7.43 8.27 1.35
C GLU A 98 -6.77 8.93 2.57
N ALA A 99 -5.53 9.40 2.38
CA ALA A 99 -4.80 10.17 3.39
C ALA A 99 -5.16 11.67 3.40
N GLY A 100 -5.82 12.17 2.34
CA GLY A 100 -6.10 13.59 2.15
C GLY A 100 -4.93 14.42 1.61
N THR A 101 -3.81 13.77 1.27
CA THR A 101 -2.61 14.36 0.65
C THR A 101 -1.87 13.30 -0.18
N LEU A 102 -0.75 13.68 -0.81
CA LEU A 102 0.09 12.81 -1.64
C LEU A 102 -0.69 12.12 -2.77
N TYR A 103 -1.62 12.85 -3.41
CA TYR A 103 -2.43 12.31 -4.48
C TYR A 103 -1.57 11.81 -5.64
N GLY A 104 -1.76 10.54 -6.02
CA GLY A 104 -0.96 9.88 -7.04
C GLY A 104 0.24 9.10 -6.49
N PHE A 105 0.53 9.16 -5.19
CA PHE A 105 1.46 8.24 -4.55
C PHE A 105 0.84 6.84 -4.43
N ARG A 106 1.41 5.86 -5.14
CA ARG A 106 0.86 4.50 -5.25
C ARG A 106 1.51 3.47 -4.34
N SER A 107 2.66 3.81 -3.75
CA SER A 107 3.39 2.90 -2.86
C SER A 107 3.11 3.11 -1.38
N GLY A 108 2.23 4.04 -1.03
CA GLY A 108 1.82 4.28 0.34
C GLY A 108 0.77 3.28 0.80
N LEU A 109 0.84 2.88 2.06
CA LEU A 109 -0.18 2.07 2.73
C LEU A 109 -0.70 2.83 3.95
N VAL A 110 -1.97 3.22 3.93
CA VAL A 110 -2.60 3.92 5.05
C VAL A 110 -3.02 2.91 6.10
N LEU A 111 -2.51 3.07 7.32
CA LEU A 111 -2.88 2.28 8.49
C LEU A 111 -3.64 3.13 9.51
N ARG A 112 -4.40 2.47 10.39
CA ARG A 112 -5.04 3.06 11.56
C ARG A 112 -4.77 2.22 12.81
N ALA A 113 -4.69 2.86 13.96
CA ALA A 113 -4.43 2.18 15.24
C ALA A 113 -5.54 1.15 15.58
N VAL A 114 -5.15 0.01 16.17
CA VAL A 114 -6.07 -1.04 16.65
C VAL A 114 -6.16 -1.00 18.19
N GLY A 115 -7.36 -1.12 18.76
CA GLY A 115 -7.57 -1.39 20.19
C GLY A 115 -8.65 -0.57 20.90
N ALA A 116 -9.09 -1.03 22.07
CA ALA A 116 -10.17 -0.44 22.89
C ALA A 116 -9.87 0.94 23.50
N GLY A 117 -8.62 1.40 23.41
CA GLY A 117 -8.19 2.76 23.77
C GLY A 117 -7.49 3.51 22.62
N GLY A 118 -7.43 2.93 21.43
CA GLY A 118 -6.87 3.56 20.24
C GLY A 118 -7.90 4.49 19.61
N ASN A 119 -7.57 5.76 19.45
CA ASN A 119 -8.42 6.65 18.67
C ASN A 119 -8.32 6.22 17.20
N GLN A 120 -9.39 5.66 16.63
CA GLN A 120 -9.45 5.24 15.22
C GLN A 120 -9.14 6.37 14.22
N GLN A 121 -9.12 7.62 14.69
CA GLN A 121 -8.68 8.78 13.91
C GLN A 121 -7.16 8.86 13.75
N GLN A 122 -6.37 8.17 14.58
CA GLN A 122 -4.92 8.05 14.45
C GLN A 122 -4.60 7.17 13.26
N ARG A 123 -4.26 7.84 12.16
CA ARG A 123 -3.87 7.23 10.89
C ARG A 123 -2.42 7.55 10.59
N CYS A 124 -1.76 6.68 9.87
CA CYS A 124 -0.42 6.93 9.34
C CYS A 124 -0.29 6.35 7.93
N ILE A 125 0.68 6.85 7.18
CA ILE A 125 1.08 6.33 5.88
C ILE A 125 2.40 5.60 6.08
N LEU A 126 2.39 4.29 5.85
CA LEU A 126 3.63 3.57 5.62
C LEU A 126 4.10 3.82 4.20
N THR A 127 5.37 4.15 4.07
CA THR A 127 6.00 4.46 2.79
C THR A 127 7.28 3.65 2.69
N PRO A 128 7.44 2.78 1.69
CA PRO A 128 8.71 2.11 1.45
C PRO A 128 9.77 3.18 1.11
N LEU A 129 11.01 2.97 1.52
CA LEU A 129 12.12 3.90 1.29
C LEU A 129 13.10 3.27 0.31
N GLY A 130 13.29 3.91 -0.84
CA GLY A 130 14.06 3.34 -1.94
C GLY A 130 14.04 4.22 -3.19
N ALA A 131 14.22 3.61 -4.35
CA ALA A 131 14.28 4.33 -5.62
C ALA A 131 12.90 4.83 -6.04
N VAL A 132 12.76 6.14 -6.16
CA VAL A 132 11.53 6.79 -6.61
C VAL A 132 11.45 6.78 -8.13
N SER A 133 10.31 6.39 -8.65
CA SER A 133 9.94 6.44 -10.06
C SER A 133 8.60 7.15 -10.21
N TRP A 134 8.42 7.88 -11.31
CA TRP A 134 7.16 8.55 -11.58
C TRP A 134 6.80 8.47 -13.06
N THR A 135 5.50 8.50 -13.33
CA THR A 135 4.98 8.50 -14.70
C THR A 135 3.78 9.43 -14.74
N ARG A 136 3.65 10.19 -15.83
CA ARG A 136 2.48 11.05 -16.03
C ARG A 136 1.27 10.19 -16.42
N GLU A 137 0.20 10.28 -15.65
CA GLU A 137 -1.10 9.65 -15.91
C GLU A 137 -2.13 10.76 -16.20
N ASP A 138 -2.36 11.07 -17.48
CA ASP A 138 -3.25 12.13 -17.97
C ASP A 138 -3.02 13.50 -17.27
N PHE A 139 -3.88 13.80 -16.29
CA PHE A 139 -3.94 15.04 -15.51
C PHE A 139 -3.22 14.96 -14.15
N HIS A 140 -2.65 13.81 -13.78
CA HIS A 140 -1.93 13.62 -12.52
C HIS A 140 -0.61 12.86 -12.71
N VAL A 141 0.21 12.78 -11.66
CA VAL A 141 1.45 12.01 -11.65
C VAL A 141 1.25 10.78 -10.78
N SER A 142 1.71 9.64 -11.27
CA SER A 142 1.72 8.37 -10.55
C SER A 142 3.13 8.13 -10.04
N VAL A 143 3.30 8.17 -8.72
CA VAL A 143 4.60 8.03 -8.06
C VAL A 143 4.67 6.66 -7.39
N ARG A 144 5.75 5.93 -7.65
CA ARG A 144 6.03 4.60 -7.09
C ARG A 144 7.43 4.55 -6.54
N ILE A 145 7.60 3.82 -5.45
CA ILE A 145 8.90 3.51 -4.88
C ILE A 145 9.18 2.04 -5.12
N THR A 146 10.40 1.75 -5.55
CA THR A 146 10.88 0.40 -5.87
C THR A 146 12.19 0.13 -5.16
N SER A 147 12.57 -1.14 -5.08
CA SER A 147 13.85 -1.56 -4.49
C SER A 147 14.06 -1.09 -3.05
N ALA A 148 12.97 -0.97 -2.28
CA ALA A 148 13.05 -0.65 -0.87
C ALA A 148 13.51 -1.87 -0.04
N ASP A 149 14.29 -1.58 1.00
CA ASP A 149 14.78 -2.51 2.02
C ASP A 149 14.38 -2.07 3.45
N HIS A 150 13.72 -0.93 3.59
CA HIS A 150 13.13 -0.46 4.82
C HIS A 150 11.95 0.48 4.51
N TYR A 151 11.25 0.93 5.55
CA TYR A 151 10.06 1.75 5.42
C TYR A 151 10.10 2.95 6.37
N GLY A 152 9.44 4.02 5.96
CA GLY A 152 9.16 5.21 6.74
C GLY A 152 7.71 5.24 7.19
N ARG A 153 7.48 5.86 8.33
CA ARG A 153 6.15 6.13 8.89
C ARG A 153 5.89 7.62 8.90
N PHE A 154 4.80 8.04 8.26
CA PHE A 154 4.28 9.40 8.31
C PHE A 154 2.93 9.40 9.03
N ASP A 155 2.89 9.91 10.26
CA ASP A 155 1.64 10.07 10.98
C ASP A 155 0.82 11.22 10.38
N ILE A 156 -0.49 10.99 10.27
CA ILE A 156 -1.45 11.95 9.71
C ILE A 156 -2.02 12.75 10.88
N ASP A 157 -1.55 13.99 11.04
CA ASP A 157 -2.11 14.94 11.99
C ASP A 157 -3.24 15.72 11.31
N GLN A 158 -4.48 15.30 11.57
CA GLN A 158 -5.68 15.96 11.03
C GLN A 158 -5.97 17.30 11.71
N VAL A 159 -5.47 17.51 12.93
CA VAL A 159 -5.74 18.72 13.71
C VAL A 159 -4.85 19.85 13.20
N LEU A 160 -3.56 19.57 13.01
CA LEU A 160 -2.61 20.52 12.45
C LEU A 160 -2.59 20.54 10.92
N GLY A 161 -3.21 19.55 10.28
CA GLY A 161 -3.24 19.42 8.82
C GLY A 161 -1.85 19.19 8.26
N GLN A 162 -1.15 18.16 8.71
CA GLN A 162 0.21 17.88 8.26
C GLN A 162 0.60 16.41 8.38
N LEU A 163 1.60 16.01 7.60
CA LEU A 163 2.31 14.75 7.79
C LEU A 163 3.51 14.96 8.72
N THR A 164 3.54 14.20 9.81
CA THR A 164 4.64 14.20 10.79
C THR A 164 5.44 12.91 10.71
N CYS A 165 6.75 13.01 10.91
CA CYS A 165 7.66 11.85 10.95
C CYS A 165 8.74 12.08 12.02
N ALA A 166 9.52 11.03 12.30
CA ALA A 166 10.75 11.17 13.07
C ALA A 166 11.69 12.18 12.40
N PRO A 167 12.52 12.90 13.18
CA PRO A 167 13.43 13.94 12.67
C PRO A 167 14.67 13.32 12.00
N GLU A 168 14.45 12.36 11.11
CA GLU A 168 15.48 11.68 10.33
C GLU A 168 15.55 12.32 8.93
N PRO A 169 16.74 12.61 8.38
CA PRO A 169 16.88 13.31 7.10
C PRO A 169 16.20 12.56 5.96
N GLU A 170 16.34 11.24 5.93
CA GLU A 170 15.74 10.39 4.90
C GLU A 170 14.21 10.50 4.89
N LEU A 171 13.57 10.46 6.06
CA LEU A 171 12.11 10.65 6.17
C LEU A 171 11.69 12.05 5.77
N LEU A 172 12.41 13.08 6.23
CA LEU A 172 12.10 14.48 5.93
C LEU A 172 12.22 14.78 4.44
N TYR A 173 13.31 14.35 3.81
CA TYR A 173 13.54 14.56 2.38
C TYR A 173 12.62 13.69 1.52
N THR A 174 12.31 12.46 1.94
CA THR A 174 11.32 11.64 1.26
C THR A 174 9.94 12.28 1.32
N LYS A 175 9.53 12.81 2.48
CA LYS A 175 8.28 13.56 2.64
C LYS A 175 8.22 14.74 1.67
N ALA A 176 9.27 15.57 1.66
CA ALA A 176 9.34 16.74 0.78
C ALA A 176 9.29 16.33 -0.70
N LEU A 177 10.10 15.35 -1.09
CA LEU A 177 10.16 14.82 -2.45
C LEU A 177 8.80 14.28 -2.91
N LEU A 178 8.11 13.51 -2.07
CA LEU A 178 6.79 12.98 -2.40
C LEU A 178 5.76 14.09 -2.59
N HIS A 179 5.74 15.11 -1.73
CA HIS A 179 4.88 16.29 -1.92
C HIS A 179 5.22 17.04 -3.21
N ALA A 180 6.51 17.23 -3.53
CA ALA A 180 6.92 17.88 -4.77
C ALA A 180 6.46 17.10 -6.01
N LEU A 181 6.66 15.77 -6.04
CA LEU A 181 6.30 14.91 -7.16
C LEU A 181 4.80 14.75 -7.35
N THR A 182 4.04 14.75 -6.25
CA THR A 182 2.57 14.66 -6.25
C THR A 182 1.89 16.03 -6.28
N SER A 183 2.65 17.11 -6.51
CA SER A 183 2.10 18.46 -6.50
C SER A 183 1.08 18.66 -7.62
N PHE A 184 -0.06 19.24 -7.26
CA PHE A 184 -1.11 19.62 -8.18
C PHE A 184 -1.47 21.11 -7.97
N ALA A 185 -2.15 21.70 -8.96
CA ALA A 185 -2.53 23.12 -8.91
C ALA A 185 -3.55 23.44 -7.79
N LEU A 186 -4.29 22.44 -7.32
CA LEU A 186 -5.22 22.58 -6.21
C LEU A 186 -4.55 22.13 -4.91
N PRO A 187 -4.75 22.87 -3.80
CA PRO A 187 -4.34 22.44 -2.49
C PRO A 187 -5.00 21.12 -2.07
N ASP A 188 -4.26 20.28 -1.34
CA ASP A 188 -4.78 19.01 -0.84
C ASP A 188 -5.71 19.19 0.39
N GLY A 189 -6.49 18.16 0.70
CA GLY A 189 -7.52 18.23 1.75
C GLY A 189 -6.95 18.28 3.17
N LEU A 190 -5.77 17.70 3.39
CA LEU A 190 -5.13 17.60 4.69
C LEU A 190 -4.35 18.88 5.03
N THR A 191 -3.41 19.25 4.17
CA THR A 191 -2.46 20.35 4.38
C THR A 191 -3.02 21.70 4.00
N ARG A 192 -4.06 21.72 3.15
CA ARG A 192 -4.60 22.93 2.54
C ARG A 192 -3.53 23.73 1.78
N ARG A 193 -2.47 23.05 1.33
CA ARG A 193 -1.40 23.58 0.49
C ARG A 193 -1.23 22.70 -0.74
N THR A 194 -0.60 23.26 -1.76
CA THR A 194 -0.09 22.48 -2.89
C THR A 194 1.11 21.64 -2.44
N GLY A 195 1.38 20.55 -3.16
CA GLY A 195 2.54 19.71 -2.86
C GLY A 195 3.88 20.47 -2.95
N ALA A 196 4.01 21.40 -3.90
CA ALA A 196 5.18 22.27 -4.01
C ALA A 196 5.39 23.14 -2.78
N GLU A 197 4.33 23.78 -2.27
CA GLU A 197 4.37 24.60 -1.06
C GLU A 197 4.73 23.77 0.18
N GLU A 198 4.13 22.59 0.36
CA GLU A 198 4.41 21.73 1.51
C GLU A 198 5.82 21.13 1.46
N SER A 199 6.30 20.80 0.26
CA SER A 199 7.70 20.41 0.03
C SER A 199 8.65 21.52 0.45
N LEU A 200 8.46 22.73 -0.07
CA LEU A 200 9.32 23.87 0.24
C LEU A 200 9.30 24.19 1.73
N ARG A 201 8.11 24.21 2.35
CA ARG A 201 7.94 24.40 3.79
C ARG A 201 8.72 23.36 4.61
N THR A 202 8.74 22.10 4.18
CA THR A 202 9.50 21.04 4.85
C THR A 202 11.01 21.30 4.75
N LEU A 203 11.50 21.65 3.56
CA LEU A 203 12.93 21.89 3.31
C LEU A 203 13.45 23.17 3.99
N GLU A 204 12.66 24.23 4.01
CA GLU A 204 13.00 25.51 4.66
C GLU A 204 12.83 25.47 6.18
N SER A 205 12.16 24.45 6.71
CA SER A 205 12.03 24.28 8.16
C SER A 205 13.40 24.03 8.80
N GLY A 206 13.55 24.42 10.07
CA GLY A 206 14.81 24.17 10.80
C GLY A 206 15.19 22.69 10.89
N ARG A 207 14.24 21.75 10.71
CA ARG A 207 14.52 20.30 10.64
C ARG A 207 15.05 19.86 9.28
N GLY A 208 14.75 20.61 8.22
CA GLY A 208 15.18 20.32 6.85
C GLY A 208 16.55 20.91 6.49
N GLN A 209 17.15 21.67 7.39
CA GLN A 209 18.49 22.23 7.19
C GLN A 209 19.57 21.23 7.64
N PRO A 210 20.69 21.11 6.91
CA PRO A 210 21.82 20.29 7.32
C PRO A 210 22.41 20.82 8.62
N TRP A 211 22.70 19.92 9.56
CA TRP A 211 23.31 20.22 10.85
C TRP A 211 24.82 20.02 10.85
#